data_AF-A0A4Z0WAY4-F1
#
_entry.id   AF-A0A4Z0WAY4-F1
#
_cell.length_a   1.000
_cell.length_b   1.000
_cell.length_c   1.000
_cell.angle_alpha   90.00
_cell.angle_beta   90.00
_cell.angle_gamma   90.00
#
_symmetry.space_group_name_H-M   'P 1'
#
loop_
_entity.id
_entity.type
_entity.pdbx_description
1 polymer ?
#
loop_
_entity_poly.entity_id
_entity_poly.type
_entity_poly.pdbx_seq_one_letter_code
_entity_poly.pdbx_strand_id
1 'polypeptide(L)'
;MSDRSGQARSLVVLSPLRSGVTAAGESFAYSARRLLQGLPQGTGSPFASVPDTYMARWYLLDDVRYQGGAREDHLNNRYLALLVQHYGPTDRWLDNLWQYAQSTLQALYTHAWGFDQVRSAEGWRHYIERCRVPTGYFFNGSNDEPLMTQLKALYLRQQFTAFVMQHQGLPDTQLQAAFVAWAAEHQPDNLTAPTWQPGADTLHEATAVQADHAPTAQPAGGRTDDGD
;
A
#
# COMPACT_ATOMS: atom_id res chain seq x y z
N MET A 1 -22.42 1.69 -13.33
CA MET A 1 -21.80 1.32 -12.04
C MET A 1 -20.70 2.34 -11.76
N SER A 2 -20.66 2.93 -10.57
CA SER A 2 -19.65 3.93 -10.20
C SER A 2 -18.43 3.24 -9.59
N ASP A 3 -17.25 3.46 -10.16
CA ASP A 3 -15.93 3.07 -9.66
C ASP A 3 -15.40 4.04 -8.59
N ARG A 4 -16.27 4.93 -8.08
CA ARG A 4 -16.00 5.97 -7.10
C ARG A 4 -17.00 5.92 -5.96
N SER A 5 -16.51 6.04 -4.73
CA SER A 5 -17.27 6.28 -3.50
C SER A 5 -16.59 7.43 -2.76
N GLY A 6 -17.20 8.62 -2.72
CA GLY A 6 -16.53 9.81 -2.22
C GLY A 6 -15.28 10.18 -3.04
N GLN A 7 -14.15 10.39 -2.35
CA GLN A 7 -12.81 10.51 -2.94
C GLN A 7 -12.10 9.17 -3.15
N ALA A 8 -12.61 8.06 -2.61
CA ALA A 8 -12.06 6.74 -2.85
C ALA A 8 -12.44 6.21 -4.24
N ARG A 9 -11.48 5.57 -4.91
CA ARG A 9 -11.67 4.97 -6.23
C ARG A 9 -11.25 3.50 -6.24
N SER A 10 -11.94 2.71 -7.06
CA SER A 10 -11.64 1.31 -7.32
C SER A 10 -11.11 1.15 -8.74
N LEU A 11 -10.04 0.37 -8.88
CA LEU A 11 -9.45 0.04 -10.18
C LEU A 11 -9.22 -1.47 -10.26
N VAL A 12 -9.78 -2.08 -11.30
CA VAL A 12 -9.59 -3.49 -11.65
C VAL A 12 -8.99 -3.54 -13.04
N VAL A 13 -7.86 -4.22 -13.16
CA VAL A 13 -7.12 -4.36 -14.42
C VAL A 13 -6.84 -5.83 -14.66
N LEU A 14 -7.16 -6.31 -15.85
CA LEU A 14 -6.81 -7.65 -16.31
C LEU A 14 -5.83 -7.53 -17.47
N SER A 15 -4.55 -7.71 -17.17
CA SER A 15 -3.48 -7.69 -18.18
C SER A 15 -3.26 -9.10 -18.74
N PRO A 16 -3.59 -9.37 -20.02
CA PRO A 16 -3.40 -10.69 -20.59
C PRO A 16 -1.92 -11.06 -20.63
N LEU A 17 -1.59 -12.23 -20.12
CA LEU A 17 -0.24 -12.77 -20.21
C LEU A 17 0.04 -13.27 -21.63
N ARG A 18 1.30 -13.12 -22.06
CA ARG A 18 1.77 -13.71 -23.33
C ARG A 18 1.63 -15.23 -23.28
N SER A 19 1.20 -15.82 -24.39
CA SER A 19 1.26 -17.27 -24.58
C SER A 19 2.70 -17.72 -24.89
N GLY A 20 3.00 -19.00 -24.66
CA GLY A 20 4.31 -19.57 -24.95
C GLY A 20 5.32 -19.42 -23.82
N VAL A 21 6.60 -19.37 -24.18
CA VAL A 21 7.74 -19.40 -23.25
C VAL A 21 8.66 -18.19 -23.42
N THR A 22 9.34 -17.84 -22.34
CA THR A 22 10.46 -16.90 -22.31
C THR A 22 11.67 -17.47 -23.04
N ALA A 23 12.70 -16.64 -23.27
CA ALA A 23 13.96 -17.10 -23.85
C ALA A 23 14.65 -18.22 -23.03
N ALA A 24 14.35 -18.31 -21.73
CA ALA A 24 14.87 -19.35 -20.84
C ALA A 24 14.04 -20.66 -20.88
N GLY A 25 13.01 -20.75 -21.73
CA GLY A 25 12.15 -21.93 -21.86
C GLY A 25 11.04 -22.03 -20.80
N GLU A 26 10.93 -21.09 -19.87
CA GLU A 26 9.84 -21.03 -18.89
C GLU A 26 8.59 -20.39 -19.47
N SER A 27 7.39 -20.89 -19.15
CA SER A 27 6.16 -20.19 -19.57
C SER A 27 6.06 -18.78 -18.96
N PHE A 28 5.54 -17.81 -19.71
CA PHE A 28 5.36 -16.43 -19.21
C PHE A 28 4.53 -16.36 -17.92
N ALA A 29 3.49 -17.19 -17.82
CA ALA A 29 2.68 -17.29 -16.60
C ALA A 29 3.45 -17.85 -15.40
N TYR A 30 4.33 -18.83 -15.63
CA TYR A 30 5.19 -19.36 -14.56
C TYR A 30 6.20 -18.32 -14.08
N SER A 31 6.87 -17.63 -15.01
CA SER A 31 7.84 -16.58 -14.65
C SER A 31 7.16 -15.43 -13.90
N ALA A 32 5.98 -14.98 -14.35
CA ALA A 32 5.19 -13.98 -13.64
C ALA A 32 4.77 -14.45 -12.23
N ARG A 33 4.35 -15.73 -12.09
CA ARG A 33 3.99 -16.31 -10.78
C ARG A 33 5.17 -16.30 -9.83
N ARG A 34 6.32 -16.76 -10.30
CA ARG A 34 7.56 -16.84 -9.52
C ARG A 34 7.99 -15.46 -9.02
N LEU A 35 7.91 -14.45 -9.88
CA LEU A 35 8.18 -13.06 -9.49
C LEU A 35 7.18 -12.57 -8.44
N LEU A 36 5.87 -12.76 -8.64
CA LEU A 36 4.85 -12.36 -7.68
C LEU A 36 5.03 -13.00 -6.30
N GLN A 37 5.36 -14.29 -6.27
CA GLN A 37 5.59 -15.03 -5.02
C GLN A 37 6.86 -14.57 -4.28
N GLY A 38 7.84 -14.03 -5.01
CA GLY A 38 9.07 -13.50 -4.46
C GLY A 38 9.01 -12.03 -4.06
N LEU A 39 7.89 -11.33 -4.28
CA LEU A 39 7.77 -9.94 -3.88
C LEU A 39 7.78 -9.80 -2.35
N PRO A 40 8.46 -8.76 -1.82
CA PRO A 40 8.35 -8.42 -0.40
C PRO A 40 6.90 -8.11 -0.03
N GLN A 41 6.57 -8.38 1.23
CA GLN A 41 5.24 -8.15 1.81
C GLN A 41 5.34 -7.09 2.92
N GLY A 42 4.19 -6.71 3.46
CA GLY A 42 4.09 -5.73 4.53
C GLY A 42 4.67 -4.37 4.12
N THR A 43 5.48 -3.76 4.99
CA THR A 43 6.17 -2.48 4.75
C THR A 43 7.16 -2.53 3.59
N GLY A 44 7.66 -3.71 3.24
CA GLY A 44 8.52 -3.92 2.08
C GLY A 44 7.76 -4.02 0.75
N SER A 45 6.42 -4.15 0.79
CA SER A 45 5.59 -4.27 -0.40
C SER A 45 5.79 -3.10 -1.37
N PRO A 46 5.86 -3.34 -2.69
CA PRO A 46 5.90 -2.27 -3.68
C PRO A 46 4.70 -1.32 -3.58
N PHE A 47 3.58 -1.76 -3.01
CA PHE A 47 2.41 -0.91 -2.82
C PHE A 47 2.47 -0.07 -1.54
N ALA A 48 3.28 -0.45 -0.56
CA ALA A 48 3.45 0.32 0.68
C ALA A 48 4.15 1.66 0.41
N SER A 49 5.02 1.71 -0.60
CA SER A 49 5.70 2.95 -1.02
C SER A 49 4.85 3.86 -1.91
N VAL A 50 3.70 3.39 -2.41
CA VAL A 50 2.84 4.16 -3.33
C VAL A 50 1.84 4.98 -2.52
N PRO A 51 1.94 6.33 -2.51
CA PRO A 51 1.04 7.17 -1.76
C PRO A 51 -0.42 6.92 -2.09
N ASP A 52 -1.28 7.11 -1.09
CA ASP A 52 -2.74 7.04 -1.23
C ASP A 52 -3.30 5.66 -1.63
N THR A 53 -2.50 4.59 -1.48
CA THR A 53 -2.95 3.21 -1.65
C THR A 53 -3.61 2.70 -0.37
N TYR A 54 -4.93 2.44 -0.40
CA TYR A 54 -5.61 1.80 0.74
C TYR A 54 -5.46 0.28 0.69
N MET A 55 -5.66 -0.29 -0.50
CA MET A 55 -5.54 -1.71 -0.74
C MET A 55 -5.08 -1.92 -2.16
N ALA A 56 -4.05 -2.72 -2.37
CA ALA A 56 -3.64 -3.14 -3.70
C ALA A 56 -3.17 -4.59 -3.68
N ARG A 57 -3.49 -5.33 -4.73
CA ARG A 57 -3.06 -6.72 -4.88
C ARG A 57 -2.81 -7.03 -6.35
N TRP A 58 -1.67 -7.66 -6.60
CA TRP A 58 -1.45 -8.45 -7.79
C TRP A 58 -1.72 -9.93 -7.53
N TYR A 59 -2.34 -10.59 -8.49
CA TYR A 59 -2.42 -12.04 -8.52
C TYR A 59 -2.55 -12.54 -9.96
N LEU A 60 -2.28 -13.83 -10.16
CA LEU A 60 -2.58 -14.47 -11.44
C LEU A 60 -3.96 -15.07 -11.41
N LEU A 61 -4.76 -14.71 -12.40
CA LEU A 61 -6.03 -15.33 -12.71
C LEU A 61 -5.79 -16.30 -13.88
N ASP A 62 -5.58 -17.58 -13.55
CA ASP A 62 -5.35 -18.61 -14.56
C ASP A 62 -6.61 -19.00 -15.30
N ASP A 63 -7.71 -19.16 -14.55
CA ASP A 63 -9.00 -19.56 -15.06
C ASP A 63 -10.12 -19.17 -14.08
N VAL A 64 -11.37 -19.27 -14.52
CA VAL A 64 -12.56 -19.10 -13.67
C VAL A 64 -13.20 -20.44 -13.37
N ARG A 65 -13.97 -20.51 -12.27
CA ARG A 65 -14.86 -21.63 -12.01
C ARG A 65 -16.29 -21.11 -12.03
N TYR A 66 -17.15 -21.75 -12.81
CA TYR A 66 -18.57 -21.43 -12.84
C TYR A 66 -19.24 -21.86 -11.51
N GLN A 67 -19.98 -20.95 -10.89
CA GLN A 67 -20.57 -21.14 -9.55
C GLN A 67 -22.04 -21.59 -9.58
N GLY A 68 -22.55 -22.10 -10.71
CA GLY A 68 -24.00 -22.32 -10.92
C GLY A 68 -24.43 -23.64 -11.56
N GLY A 69 -23.58 -24.68 -11.60
CA GLY A 69 -23.93 -26.01 -12.17
C GLY A 69 -22.83 -26.64 -13.03
N ALA A 70 -23.19 -27.66 -13.83
CA ALA A 70 -22.27 -28.46 -14.67
C ALA A 70 -21.89 -27.78 -16.00
N ARG A 71 -21.54 -26.49 -15.97
CA ARG A 71 -21.02 -25.77 -17.13
C ARG A 71 -19.62 -25.27 -16.77
N GLU A 72 -18.65 -25.58 -17.61
CA GLU A 72 -17.32 -25.02 -17.48
C GLU A 72 -17.29 -23.66 -18.19
N ASP A 73 -16.80 -22.66 -17.49
CA ASP A 73 -16.49 -21.34 -18.04
C ASP A 73 -14.97 -21.22 -17.99
N HIS A 74 -14.36 -20.81 -19.10
CA HIS A 74 -12.92 -20.73 -19.24
C HIS A 74 -12.51 -19.37 -19.73
N LEU A 75 -11.40 -18.86 -19.18
CA LEU A 75 -10.80 -17.64 -19.67
C LEU A 75 -10.05 -17.88 -20.98
N ASN A 76 -10.21 -16.96 -21.93
CA ASN A 76 -9.45 -16.97 -23.19
C ASN A 76 -7.93 -16.82 -22.98
N ASN A 77 -7.52 -16.21 -21.86
CA ASN A 77 -6.13 -15.99 -21.50
C ASN A 77 -5.95 -16.15 -20.00
N ARG A 78 -4.69 -16.34 -19.57
CA ARG A 78 -4.30 -16.10 -18.18
C ARG A 78 -4.04 -14.61 -18.01
N TYR A 79 -4.43 -14.04 -16.88
CA TYR A 79 -4.29 -12.61 -16.62
C TYR A 79 -3.43 -12.34 -15.40
N LEU A 80 -2.56 -11.34 -15.51
CA LEU A 80 -2.06 -10.62 -14.35
C LEU A 80 -3.16 -9.64 -13.93
N ALA A 81 -3.83 -9.96 -12.83
CA ALA A 81 -4.87 -9.14 -12.26
C ALA A 81 -4.26 -8.13 -11.27
N LEU A 82 -4.65 -6.87 -11.39
CA LEU A 82 -4.37 -5.81 -10.43
C LEU A 82 -5.70 -5.28 -9.90
N LEU A 83 -5.88 -5.37 -8.58
CA LEU A 83 -7.04 -4.84 -7.87
C LEU A 83 -6.55 -3.77 -6.90
N VAL A 84 -7.15 -2.59 -6.96
CA VAL A 84 -6.69 -1.42 -6.22
C VAL A 84 -7.89 -0.64 -5.68
N GLN A 85 -7.73 -0.14 -4.46
CA GLN A 85 -8.54 0.91 -3.89
C GLN A 85 -7.60 2.01 -3.38
N HIS A 86 -7.82 3.24 -3.82
CA HIS A 86 -6.93 4.37 -3.56
C HIS A 86 -7.71 5.66 -3.34
N TYR A 87 -7.03 6.68 -2.81
CA TYR A 87 -7.55 8.02 -2.62
C TYR A 87 -7.23 8.94 -3.80
N GLY A 88 -8.24 9.67 -4.28
CA GLY A 88 -8.05 10.75 -5.24
C GLY A 88 -8.10 10.32 -6.73
N PRO A 89 -7.55 11.13 -7.65
CA PRO A 89 -7.58 10.85 -9.08
C PRO A 89 -6.73 9.64 -9.48
N THR A 90 -7.29 8.73 -10.27
CA THR A 90 -6.60 7.50 -10.71
C THR A 90 -5.31 7.78 -11.48
N ASP A 91 -5.28 8.81 -12.33
CA ASP A 91 -4.08 9.15 -13.10
C ASP A 91 -2.89 9.51 -12.20
N ARG A 92 -3.14 10.28 -11.14
CA ARG A 92 -2.11 10.63 -10.15
C ARG A 92 -1.61 9.38 -9.43
N TRP A 93 -2.52 8.48 -9.05
CA TRP A 93 -2.13 7.23 -8.41
C TRP A 93 -1.31 6.33 -9.35
N LEU A 94 -1.65 6.28 -10.64
CA LEU A 94 -0.89 5.54 -11.64
C LEU A 94 0.50 6.14 -11.89
N ASP A 95 0.62 7.46 -11.87
CA ASP A 95 1.92 8.15 -11.96
C ASP A 95 2.79 7.81 -10.75
N ASN A 96 2.22 7.83 -9.54
CA ASN A 96 2.89 7.39 -8.32
C ASN A 96 3.31 5.92 -8.40
N LEU A 97 2.43 5.02 -8.83
CA LEU A 97 2.76 3.61 -8.97
C LEU A 97 3.93 3.41 -9.94
N TRP A 98 3.94 4.13 -11.05
CA TRP A 98 5.07 4.12 -11.97
C TRP A 98 6.36 4.64 -11.33
N GLN A 99 6.30 5.76 -10.61
CA GLN A 99 7.45 6.36 -9.95
C GLN A 99 8.07 5.48 -8.86
N TYR A 100 7.24 4.91 -7.98
CA TYR A 100 7.69 4.22 -6.77
C TYR A 100 7.89 2.71 -6.96
N ALA A 101 7.26 2.10 -7.96
CA ALA A 101 7.32 0.65 -8.21
C ALA A 101 7.78 0.29 -9.63
N GLN A 102 8.45 1.20 -10.35
CA GLN A 102 8.80 1.04 -11.77
C GLN A 102 9.48 -0.29 -12.10
N SER A 103 10.50 -0.65 -11.31
CA SER A 103 11.28 -1.87 -11.54
C SER A 103 10.42 -3.12 -11.37
N THR A 104 9.56 -3.14 -10.35
CA THR A 104 8.59 -4.22 -10.14
C THR A 104 7.57 -4.28 -11.28
N LEU A 105 7.02 -3.14 -11.71
CA LEU A 105 6.10 -3.09 -12.85
C LEU A 105 6.75 -3.65 -14.10
N GLN A 106 7.97 -3.22 -14.42
CA GLN A 106 8.70 -3.70 -15.59
C GLN A 106 8.96 -5.20 -15.52
N ALA A 107 9.41 -5.70 -14.37
CA ALA A 107 9.67 -7.12 -14.17
C ALA A 107 8.40 -7.98 -14.34
N LEU A 108 7.28 -7.56 -13.76
CA LEU A 108 6.02 -8.31 -13.83
C LEU A 108 5.37 -8.20 -15.22
N TYR A 109 5.19 -6.98 -15.71
CA TYR A 109 4.39 -6.71 -16.90
C TYR A 109 5.15 -6.98 -18.20
N THR A 110 6.47 -7.22 -18.19
CA THR A 110 7.18 -7.74 -19.38
C THR A 110 6.58 -9.06 -19.88
N HIS A 111 5.95 -9.83 -18.99
CA HIS A 111 5.26 -11.07 -19.31
C HIS A 111 3.84 -10.85 -19.86
N ALA A 112 3.31 -9.63 -19.80
CA ALA A 112 2.01 -9.26 -20.34
C ALA A 112 2.09 -8.84 -21.82
N TRP A 113 1.01 -9.07 -22.54
CA TRP A 113 0.88 -8.72 -23.94
C TRP A 113 0.70 -7.21 -24.11
N GLY A 114 1.45 -6.60 -25.04
CA GLY A 114 1.37 -5.17 -25.36
C GLY A 114 2.14 -4.24 -24.41
N PHE A 115 2.66 -4.75 -23.29
CA PHE A 115 3.48 -3.95 -22.38
C PHE A 115 4.84 -3.54 -22.98
N ASP A 116 5.31 -4.23 -24.02
CA ASP A 116 6.55 -3.89 -24.74
C ASP A 116 6.52 -2.50 -25.40
N GLN A 117 5.38 -1.81 -25.42
CA GLN A 117 5.26 -0.42 -25.89
C GLN A 117 5.35 0.61 -24.75
N VAL A 118 5.29 0.19 -23.49
CA VAL A 118 5.30 1.08 -22.33
C VAL A 118 6.72 1.53 -22.01
N ARG A 119 6.99 2.84 -22.13
CA ARG A 119 8.31 3.44 -21.86
C ARG A 119 8.27 4.64 -20.90
N SER A 120 7.08 5.06 -20.49
CA SER A 120 6.85 6.24 -19.67
C SER A 120 5.62 6.05 -18.77
N ALA A 121 5.44 6.94 -17.79
CA ALA A 121 4.24 7.00 -16.96
C ALA A 121 2.96 7.19 -17.81
N GLU A 122 3.04 8.00 -18.87
CA GLU A 122 1.93 8.17 -19.81
C GLU A 122 1.58 6.88 -20.55
N GLY A 123 2.59 6.18 -21.08
CA GLY A 123 2.39 4.88 -21.72
C GLY A 123 1.83 3.83 -20.76
N TRP A 124 2.22 3.90 -19.49
CA TRP A 124 1.68 3.06 -18.43
C TRP A 124 0.20 3.34 -18.18
N ARG A 125 -0.22 4.60 -18.05
CA ARG A 125 -1.63 4.97 -17.91
C ARG A 125 -2.46 4.47 -19.09
N HIS A 126 -1.97 4.68 -20.31
CA HIS A 126 -2.66 4.21 -21.51
C HIS A 126 -2.80 2.69 -21.55
N TYR A 127 -1.74 1.96 -21.18
CA TYR A 127 -1.78 0.50 -21.08
C TYR A 127 -2.80 0.02 -20.03
N ILE A 128 -2.80 0.63 -18.84
CA ILE A 128 -3.73 0.28 -17.77
C ILE A 128 -5.18 0.54 -18.18
N GLU A 129 -5.47 1.68 -18.80
CA GLU A 129 -6.84 1.99 -19.24
C GLU A 129 -7.34 0.99 -20.29
N ARG A 130 -6.47 0.55 -21.21
CA ARG A 130 -6.80 -0.50 -22.18
C ARG A 130 -7.11 -1.86 -21.54
N CYS A 131 -6.49 -2.16 -20.40
CA CYS A 131 -6.69 -3.43 -19.67
C CYS A 131 -7.72 -3.30 -18.54
N ARG A 132 -8.36 -2.14 -18.40
CA ARG A 132 -9.28 -1.85 -17.31
C ARG A 132 -10.60 -2.58 -17.51
N VAL A 133 -11.10 -3.17 -16.42
CA VAL A 133 -12.44 -3.76 -16.39
C VAL A 133 -13.38 -2.80 -15.63
N PRO A 134 -14.48 -2.35 -16.25
CA PRO A 134 -15.48 -1.56 -15.55
C PRO A 134 -16.04 -2.31 -14.34
N THR A 135 -16.03 -1.68 -13.16
CA THR A 135 -16.49 -2.28 -11.90
C THR A 135 -17.22 -1.24 -11.05
N GLY A 136 -18.13 -1.70 -10.20
CA GLY A 136 -18.71 -0.91 -9.11
C GLY A 136 -18.37 -1.44 -7.72
N TYR A 137 -17.50 -2.45 -7.63
CA TYR A 137 -17.21 -3.13 -6.37
C TYR A 137 -16.15 -2.38 -5.56
N PHE A 138 -16.55 -2.00 -4.35
CA PHE A 138 -15.70 -1.44 -3.29
C PHE A 138 -15.67 -2.39 -2.10
N PHE A 139 -14.50 -2.58 -1.51
CA PHE A 139 -14.32 -3.27 -0.23
C PHE A 139 -13.72 -2.35 0.85
N ASN A 140 -13.67 -1.05 0.59
CA ASN A 140 -13.09 -0.06 1.48
C ASN A 140 -14.18 0.52 2.40
N GLY A 141 -13.82 0.77 3.66
CA GLY A 141 -14.67 1.47 4.63
C GLY A 141 -14.33 2.96 4.80
N SER A 142 -13.47 3.52 3.94
CA SER A 142 -12.95 4.90 3.97
C SER A 142 -13.27 5.62 2.65
N ASN A 143 -14.32 6.42 2.61
CA ASN A 143 -14.75 7.05 1.36
C ASN A 143 -14.11 8.41 1.06
N ASP A 144 -13.55 9.16 2.03
CA ASP A 144 -13.24 10.57 1.79
C ASP A 144 -11.90 11.10 2.30
N GLU A 145 -11.06 10.30 2.96
CA GLU A 145 -9.85 10.79 3.64
C GLU A 145 -8.54 10.18 3.11
N PRO A 146 -7.45 10.96 2.92
CA PRO A 146 -6.16 10.45 2.48
C PRO A 146 -5.60 9.31 3.36
N LEU A 147 -4.68 8.53 2.81
CA LEU A 147 -4.09 7.38 3.52
C LEU A 147 -3.50 7.77 4.89
N MET A 148 -2.81 8.92 4.97
CA MET A 148 -2.19 9.37 6.22
C MET A 148 -3.21 9.63 7.34
N THR A 149 -4.36 10.22 7.00
CA THR A 149 -5.46 10.41 7.96
C THR A 149 -5.96 9.06 8.47
N GLN A 150 -6.14 8.09 7.58
CA GLN A 150 -6.60 6.75 7.93
C GLN A 150 -5.60 6.02 8.83
N LEU A 151 -4.31 6.06 8.50
CA LEU A 151 -3.25 5.47 9.32
C LEU A 151 -3.19 6.11 10.71
N LYS A 152 -3.35 7.44 10.79
CA LYS A 152 -3.40 8.14 12.08
C LYS A 152 -4.63 7.73 12.89
N ALA A 153 -5.80 7.65 12.27
CA ALA A 153 -7.03 7.24 12.94
C ALA A 153 -6.94 5.79 13.47
N LEU A 154 -6.37 4.87 12.68
CA LEU A 154 -6.13 3.49 13.12
C LEU A 154 -5.17 3.42 14.30
N TYR A 155 -4.12 4.25 14.28
CA TYR A 155 -3.12 4.33 15.35
C TYR A 155 -3.77 4.83 16.64
N LEU A 156 -4.45 5.97 16.57
CA LEU A 156 -5.13 6.58 17.71
C LEU A 156 -6.20 5.66 18.28
N ARG A 157 -6.99 4.98 17.43
CA ARG A 157 -8.00 4.01 17.90
C ARG A 157 -7.36 2.95 18.79
N GLN A 158 -6.21 2.42 18.40
CA GLN A 158 -5.53 1.38 19.14
C GLN A 158 -4.88 1.88 20.42
N GLN A 159 -4.16 3.01 20.36
CA GLN A 159 -3.52 3.62 21.53
C GLN A 159 -4.55 4.10 22.55
N PHE A 160 -5.67 4.65 22.08
CA PHE A 160 -6.75 5.08 22.95
C PHE A 160 -7.45 3.89 23.62
N THR A 161 -7.59 2.77 22.91
CA THR A 161 -8.08 1.52 23.51
C THR A 161 -7.17 1.06 24.66
N ALA A 162 -5.84 1.06 24.45
CA ALA A 162 -4.89 0.71 25.50
C ALA A 162 -4.94 1.69 26.69
N PHE A 163 -5.02 3.00 26.42
CA PHE A 163 -5.17 4.03 27.43
C PHE A 163 -6.42 3.79 28.30
N VAL A 164 -7.58 3.60 27.67
CA VAL A 164 -8.84 3.35 28.38
C VAL A 164 -8.73 2.10 29.25
N MET A 165 -8.12 1.02 28.76
CA MET A 165 -7.94 -0.21 29.54
C MET A 165 -7.05 0.00 30.78
N GLN A 166 -6.00 0.80 30.68
CA GLN A 166 -5.05 1.03 31.78
C GLN A 166 -5.56 2.00 32.85
N HIS A 167 -6.47 2.92 32.49
CA HIS A 167 -6.87 4.04 33.33
C HIS A 167 -8.31 3.91 33.89
N GLN A 168 -8.90 2.71 33.84
CA GLN A 168 -10.24 2.48 34.38
C GLN A 168 -10.27 2.66 35.91
N GLY A 169 -11.29 3.37 36.40
CA GLY A 169 -11.51 3.55 37.84
C GLY A 169 -10.60 4.59 38.52
N LEU A 170 -9.77 5.32 37.75
CA LEU A 170 -9.00 6.44 38.30
C LEU A 170 -9.90 7.62 38.69
N PRO A 171 -9.52 8.41 39.72
CA PRO A 171 -10.18 9.68 40.00
C PRO A 171 -10.07 10.66 38.84
N ASP A 172 -11.10 11.51 38.66
CA ASP A 172 -11.22 12.45 37.54
C ASP A 172 -9.97 13.32 37.31
N THR A 173 -9.35 13.82 38.38
CA THR A 173 -8.14 14.66 38.28
C THR A 173 -6.93 13.89 37.76
N GLN A 174 -6.79 12.62 38.14
CA GLN A 174 -5.73 11.75 37.66
C GLN A 174 -5.99 11.32 36.22
N LEU A 175 -7.25 11.02 35.87
CA LEU A 175 -7.65 10.68 34.50
C LEU A 175 -7.40 11.85 33.53
N GLN A 176 -7.74 13.08 33.94
CA GLN A 176 -7.48 14.27 33.14
C GLN A 176 -5.98 14.47 32.89
N ALA A 177 -5.16 14.38 33.95
CA ALA A 177 -3.70 14.51 33.83
C ALA A 177 -3.11 13.42 32.90
N ALA A 178 -3.58 12.18 33.03
CA ALA A 178 -3.15 11.07 32.18
C ALA A 178 -3.56 11.28 30.72
N PHE A 179 -4.77 11.77 30.46
CA PHE A 179 -5.24 12.07 29.10
C PHE A 179 -4.43 13.20 28.44
N VAL A 180 -4.08 14.24 29.18
CA VAL A 180 -3.21 15.33 28.68
C VAL A 180 -1.83 14.79 28.29
N ALA A 181 -1.24 13.94 29.13
CA ALA A 181 0.03 13.29 28.82
C ALA A 181 -0.07 12.37 27.59
N TRP A 182 -1.12 11.56 27.50
CA TRP A 182 -1.41 10.70 26.36
C TRP A 182 -1.55 11.49 25.05
N ALA A 183 -2.29 12.60 25.07
CA ALA A 183 -2.46 13.45 23.90
C ALA A 183 -1.13 14.12 23.47
N ALA A 184 -0.30 14.53 24.43
CA ALA A 184 1.02 15.08 24.15
C ALA A 184 1.97 14.03 23.53
N GLU A 185 1.93 12.79 24.01
CA GLU A 185 2.73 11.68 23.47
C GLU A 185 2.29 11.28 22.06
N HIS A 186 0.99 11.05 21.87
CA HIS A 186 0.44 10.49 20.63
C HIS A 186 0.10 11.52 19.57
N GLN A 187 0.15 12.82 19.90
CA GLN A 187 -0.01 13.96 19.00
C GLN A 187 -1.16 13.77 17.98
N PRO A 188 -2.44 13.75 18.38
CA PRO A 188 -3.56 13.37 17.51
C PRO A 188 -3.63 14.12 16.16
N ASP A 189 -3.23 15.39 16.15
CA ASP A 189 -3.26 16.24 14.96
C ASP A 189 -2.02 16.07 14.04
N ASN A 190 -0.95 15.42 14.53
CA ASN A 190 0.24 15.13 13.73
C ASN A 190 0.04 13.82 12.96
N LEU A 191 -0.35 13.96 11.68
CA LEU A 191 -0.61 12.81 10.79
C LEU A 191 0.66 12.01 10.43
N THR A 192 1.84 12.61 10.59
CA THR A 192 3.10 11.99 10.14
C THR A 192 3.79 11.21 11.25
N ALA A 193 3.54 11.55 12.52
CA ALA A 193 4.11 10.84 13.66
C ALA A 193 3.38 11.19 14.98
N PRO A 194 3.30 10.25 15.94
CA PRO A 194 3.35 8.80 15.74
C PRO A 194 2.08 8.30 15.01
N THR A 195 2.24 7.33 14.10
CA THR A 195 1.17 6.83 13.22
C THR A 195 1.53 5.42 12.71
N TRP A 196 0.59 4.73 12.07
CA TRP A 196 0.89 3.49 11.36
C TRP A 196 1.76 3.74 10.12
N GLN A 197 2.72 2.86 9.88
CA GLN A 197 3.44 2.84 8.61
C GLN A 197 2.59 2.13 7.54
N PRO A 198 2.60 2.60 6.27
CA PRO A 198 1.99 1.86 5.18
C PRO A 198 2.51 0.42 5.10
N GLY A 199 1.60 -0.54 5.00
CA GLY A 199 1.92 -1.96 4.93
C GLY A 199 2.39 -2.61 6.23
N ALA A 200 2.44 -1.89 7.36
CA ALA A 200 2.75 -2.53 8.64
C ALA A 200 1.56 -3.40 9.11
N ASP A 201 1.87 -4.61 9.56
CA ASP A 201 0.89 -5.56 10.08
C ASP A 201 0.93 -5.61 11.62
N THR A 202 1.95 -5.01 12.24
CA THR A 202 2.10 -4.91 13.69
C THR A 202 2.44 -3.50 14.16
N LEU A 203 2.03 -3.17 15.41
CA LEU A 203 2.35 -1.90 16.06
C LEU A 203 3.85 -1.66 16.19
N HIS A 204 4.65 -2.73 16.35
CA HIS A 204 6.09 -2.62 16.51
C HIS A 204 6.75 -2.11 15.22
N GLU A 205 6.29 -2.60 14.07
CA GLU A 205 6.70 -2.12 12.75
C GLU A 205 6.26 -0.66 12.49
N ALA A 206 5.15 -0.23 13.09
CA ALA A 206 4.67 1.14 12.96
C ALA A 206 5.59 2.19 13.62
N THR A 207 6.33 1.82 14.67
CA THR A 207 7.16 2.74 15.47
C THR A 207 8.67 2.56 15.29
N ALA A 208 9.14 1.45 14.70
CA ALA A 208 10.57 1.08 14.68
C ALA A 208 11.50 2.07 13.95
N VAL A 209 11.04 2.78 12.91
CA VAL A 209 11.88 3.74 12.18
C VAL A 209 12.11 5.04 12.96
N GLN A 210 11.31 5.32 13.98
CA GLN A 210 11.44 6.54 14.79
C GLN A 210 12.68 6.54 15.70
N ALA A 211 13.24 5.37 16.04
CA ALA A 211 14.44 5.28 16.85
C ALA A 211 15.73 5.64 16.09
N ASP A 212 15.77 5.41 14.77
CA ASP A 212 16.99 5.60 13.94
C ASP A 212 17.16 7.03 13.40
N HIS A 213 16.17 7.90 13.55
CA HIS A 213 16.22 9.31 13.11
C HIS A 213 16.32 10.32 14.26
N ALA A 214 16.56 9.88 15.49
CA ALA A 214 16.93 10.80 16.56
C ALA A 214 18.27 11.47 16.19
N PRO A 215 18.38 12.81 16.19
CA PRO A 215 19.64 13.47 15.87
C PRO A 215 20.68 13.08 16.91
N THR A 216 21.73 12.38 16.48
CA THR A 216 22.90 12.09 17.30
C THR A 216 23.48 13.41 17.77
N ALA A 217 23.32 13.72 19.06
CA ALA A 217 23.96 14.86 19.68
C ALA A 217 25.48 14.71 19.47
N GLN A 218 26.07 15.63 18.72
CA GLN A 218 27.52 15.74 18.61
C GLN A 218 28.09 15.99 20.02
N PRO A 219 29.09 15.23 20.47
CA PRO A 219 29.74 15.49 21.75
C PRO A 219 30.41 16.86 21.69
N ALA A 220 30.08 17.71 22.67
CA ALA A 220 30.68 19.02 22.86
C ALA A 220 32.21 18.87 22.89
N GLY A 221 32.88 19.52 21.93
CA GLY A 221 34.33 19.57 21.86
C GLY A 221 34.91 20.12 23.15
N GLY A 222 35.79 19.32 23.76
CA GLY A 222 36.55 19.70 24.94
C GLY A 222 37.39 20.93 24.64
N ARG A 223 37.15 21.98 25.43
CA ARG A 223 37.99 23.18 25.49
C ARG A 223 39.23 22.82 26.30
N THR A 224 40.39 22.73 25.64
CA THR A 224 41.68 22.71 26.33
C THR A 224 41.99 24.14 26.74
N ASP A 225 41.93 24.41 28.05
CA ASP A 225 42.58 25.55 28.68
C ASP A 225 44.09 25.25 28.71
N ASP A 226 44.86 25.97 27.90
CA ASP A 226 46.29 26.15 28.10
C ASP A 226 46.50 27.53 28.74
N GLY A 227 46.99 27.53 29.98
CA GLY A 227 47.37 28.71 30.74
C GLY A 227 48.37 28.36 31.83
N ASP A 228 49.65 28.37 31.45
CA ASP A 228 50.84 28.96 32.12
C ASP A 228 52.15 28.25 31.70
#